data_AF-A0A0G3UFD3-F1
#
_entry.id   AF-A0A0G3UFD3-F1
#
_cell.length_a   1.000
_cell.length_b   1.000
_cell.length_c   1.000
_cell.angle_alpha   90.00
_cell.angle_beta   90.00
_cell.angle_gamma   90.00
#
_symmetry.space_group_name_H-M   'P 1'
#
loop_
_entity.id
_entity.type
_entity.pdbx_description
1 polymer ?
#
loop_
_entity_poly.entity_id
_entity_poly.type
_entity_poly.pdbx_seq_one_letter_code
_entity_poly.pdbx_strand_id
1 'polypeptide(L)'
;MAADLFDPGNGWSTRTRERFTALTPELGELVAHLGASDGFWTWRYKVDTAWKRRAQALLKAGGADELVRYAVRELARGGSFHDVDDPERAIRELGTRPVSRARSLAIGFLLAAGWLRRDADGLSADLAAVARKNAQAMPTYHRVDDNIAGAAFNALGDLPGPDVMEELWALHYDVTRAVHSRTALVKAVKKAAARRDVPAHEQAERTVPRHGLERDGTLTVGWIGSGVLWWNASVDAVITLHATGQVTVDWSDGKHLTRTVAPFRSPTGYKTPMRADSVDLVRRYAQDIGKAVAEERRRLGALAGEARTWLWADWVRYYRDHAVTGVVTREVAWEYRIPGDPGYRMLDPGGAVPAGSMPAGTEVRLRAGVDAAPGSGEG
;
A
#
# COMPACT_ATOMS: atom_id res chain seq x y z
N MET A 1 11.90 8.08 33.93
CA MET A 1 11.10 6.86 34.20
C MET A 1 10.26 6.53 32.97
N ALA A 2 9.77 5.29 32.78
CA ALA A 2 8.95 4.92 31.61
C ALA A 2 7.70 5.82 31.43
N ALA A 3 7.17 6.38 32.53
CA ALA A 3 6.09 7.36 32.53
C ALA A 3 6.37 8.62 31.67
N ASP A 4 7.64 9.06 31.59
CA ASP A 4 8.05 10.26 30.85
C ASP A 4 8.12 10.04 29.33
N LEU A 5 7.87 8.80 28.87
CA LEU A 5 7.81 8.44 27.45
C LEU A 5 6.40 8.59 26.88
N PHE A 6 5.39 8.87 27.71
CA PHE A 6 4.00 8.93 27.29
C PHE A 6 3.47 10.35 27.16
N ASP A 7 2.59 10.55 26.20
CA ASP A 7 1.94 11.83 25.95
C ASP A 7 0.46 11.77 26.38
N PRO A 8 -0.01 12.55 27.36
CA PRO A 8 -1.41 12.55 27.75
C PRO A 8 -2.37 13.01 26.64
N GLY A 9 -1.88 13.71 25.61
CA GLY A 9 -2.67 14.14 24.46
C GLY A 9 -2.89 13.07 23.39
N ASN A 10 -2.40 11.85 23.60
CA ASN A 10 -2.40 10.76 22.64
C ASN A 10 -3.14 9.54 23.19
N GLY A 11 -4.13 9.02 22.46
CA GLY A 11 -4.96 7.89 22.87
C GLY A 11 -4.21 6.57 22.97
N TRP A 12 -3.19 6.32 22.14
CA TRP A 12 -2.31 5.15 22.31
C TRP A 12 -1.55 5.22 23.64
N SER A 13 -0.98 6.38 23.97
CA SER A 13 -0.31 6.58 25.26
C SER A 13 -1.27 6.37 26.44
N THR A 14 -2.49 6.91 26.35
CA THR A 14 -3.50 6.74 27.39
C THR A 14 -3.88 5.27 27.61
N ARG A 15 -4.10 4.49 26.53
CA ARG A 15 -4.46 3.07 26.63
C ARG A 15 -3.33 2.18 27.14
N THR A 16 -2.09 2.54 26.86
CA THR A 16 -0.92 1.68 27.16
C THR A 16 -0.17 2.07 28.43
N ARG A 17 -0.40 3.28 28.97
CA ARG A 17 0.34 3.84 30.12
C ARG A 17 0.38 2.89 31.30
N GLU A 18 -0.77 2.46 31.81
CA GLU A 18 -0.86 1.61 33.00
C GLU A 18 0.01 0.35 32.84
N ARG A 19 -0.11 -0.31 31.69
CA ARG A 19 0.62 -1.54 31.38
C ARG A 19 2.13 -1.33 31.29
N PHE A 20 2.62 -0.18 30.79
CA PHE A 20 4.09 0.05 30.75
C PHE A 20 4.64 0.74 32.00
N THR A 21 3.79 1.14 32.93
CA THR A 21 4.22 1.62 34.26
C THR A 21 4.35 0.51 35.30
N ALA A 22 3.70 -0.64 35.09
CA ALA A 22 3.76 -1.81 35.97
C ALA A 22 4.67 -2.93 35.43
N LEU A 23 5.90 -2.57 35.00
CA LEU A 23 6.83 -3.49 34.36
C LEU A 23 7.90 -4.02 35.31
N THR A 24 8.41 -5.22 35.03
CA THR A 24 9.67 -5.70 35.64
C THR A 24 10.84 -4.81 35.18
N PRO A 25 11.97 -4.79 35.91
CA PRO A 25 13.14 -4.00 35.52
C PRO A 25 13.62 -4.27 34.08
N GLU A 26 13.59 -5.53 33.63
CA GLU A 26 14.02 -5.93 32.30
C GLU A 26 13.09 -5.40 31.20
N LEU A 27 11.78 -5.45 31.44
CA LEU A 27 10.78 -4.89 30.51
C LEU A 27 10.81 -3.36 30.52
N GLY A 28 11.07 -2.75 31.68
CA GLY A 28 11.32 -1.30 31.79
C GLY A 28 12.54 -0.86 30.98
N GLU A 29 13.63 -1.65 31.02
CA GLU A 29 14.82 -1.41 30.20
C GLU A 29 14.53 -1.56 28.71
N LEU A 30 13.76 -2.58 28.30
CA LEU A 30 13.28 -2.71 26.92
C LEU A 30 12.52 -1.45 26.48
N VAL A 31 11.52 -1.01 27.25
CA VAL A 31 10.71 0.18 26.92
C VAL A 31 11.57 1.44 26.82
N ALA A 32 12.50 1.65 27.75
CA ALA A 32 13.42 2.78 27.70
C ALA A 32 14.31 2.75 26.44
N HIS A 33 14.85 1.58 26.10
CA HIS A 33 15.66 1.39 24.89
C HIS A 33 14.85 1.64 23.60
N LEU A 34 13.61 1.15 23.55
CA LEU A 34 12.72 1.35 22.40
C LEU A 34 12.34 2.83 22.22
N GLY A 35 12.21 3.58 23.30
CA GLY A 35 11.91 5.02 23.28
C GLY A 35 12.98 5.91 22.63
N ALA A 36 14.20 5.41 22.41
CA ALA A 36 15.31 6.17 21.83
C ALA A 36 15.37 6.12 20.28
N SER A 37 14.30 5.69 19.60
CA SER A 37 14.36 5.41 18.16
C SER A 37 14.42 6.65 17.27
N ASP A 38 13.91 7.80 17.72
CA ASP A 38 13.86 9.04 16.91
C ASP A 38 15.24 9.60 16.57
N GLY A 39 16.24 9.34 17.41
CA GLY A 39 17.62 9.79 17.22
C GLY A 39 18.29 9.21 15.98
N PHE A 40 17.77 8.13 15.41
CA PHE A 40 18.35 7.49 14.22
C PHE A 40 17.31 7.08 13.17
N TRP A 41 16.04 6.84 13.54
CA TRP A 41 15.06 6.31 12.61
C TRP A 41 14.39 7.39 11.76
N THR A 42 14.53 7.23 10.46
CA THR A 42 13.57 7.75 9.48
C THR A 42 13.30 6.66 8.45
N TRP A 43 12.16 6.70 7.79
CA TRP A 43 11.81 5.73 6.72
C TRP A 43 12.86 5.65 5.59
N ARG A 44 13.76 6.65 5.46
CA ARG A 44 14.85 6.68 4.48
C ARG A 44 16.06 5.84 4.88
N TYR A 45 16.35 5.73 6.17
CA TYR A 45 17.60 5.18 6.68
C TYR A 45 17.45 3.73 7.16
N LYS A 46 18.59 3.04 7.28
CA LYS A 46 18.63 1.72 7.91
C LYS A 46 18.52 1.90 9.42
N VAL A 47 17.91 0.92 10.09
CA VAL A 47 17.92 0.82 11.56
C VAL A 47 19.37 0.80 12.03
N ASP A 48 19.69 1.56 13.08
CA ASP A 48 21.02 1.54 13.68
C ASP A 48 21.37 0.13 14.18
N THR A 49 22.59 -0.32 13.85
CA THR A 49 22.98 -1.72 14.07
C THR A 49 23.23 -2.00 15.55
N ALA A 50 23.79 -1.04 16.31
CA ALA A 50 24.02 -1.21 17.74
C ALA A 50 22.70 -1.22 18.50
N TRP A 51 21.80 -0.29 18.17
CA TRP A 51 20.45 -0.23 18.73
C TRP A 51 19.65 -1.50 18.45
N LYS A 52 19.69 -2.00 17.21
CA LYS A 52 19.03 -3.27 16.83
C LYS A 52 19.54 -4.45 17.66
N ARG A 53 20.86 -4.62 17.77
CA ARG A 53 21.45 -5.72 18.55
C ARG A 53 21.02 -5.67 20.02
N ARG A 54 21.02 -4.47 20.62
CA ARG A 54 20.59 -4.28 22.00
C ARG A 54 19.10 -4.62 22.19
N ALA A 55 18.25 -4.14 21.28
CA ALA A 55 16.81 -4.47 21.30
C ALA A 55 16.57 -5.98 21.19
N GLN A 56 17.25 -6.67 20.27
CA GLN A 56 17.15 -8.13 20.13
C GLN A 56 17.62 -8.89 21.37
N ALA A 57 18.60 -8.37 22.11
CA ALA A 57 19.00 -8.94 23.39
C ALA A 57 17.93 -8.77 24.47
N LEU A 58 17.33 -7.57 24.56
CA LEU A 58 16.27 -7.25 25.53
C LEU A 58 14.96 -8.00 25.24
N LEU A 59 14.66 -8.30 23.99
CA LEU A 59 13.51 -9.13 23.58
C LEU A 59 13.57 -10.57 24.12
N LYS A 60 14.70 -11.02 24.69
CA LYS A 60 14.80 -12.33 25.33
C LYS A 60 14.18 -12.38 26.73
N ALA A 61 13.84 -11.23 27.32
CA ALA A 61 13.19 -11.16 28.61
C ALA A 61 11.79 -11.81 28.59
N GLY A 62 11.39 -12.46 29.69
CA GLY A 62 10.06 -13.01 29.84
C GLY A 62 8.99 -11.92 29.69
N GLY A 63 7.96 -12.18 28.89
CA GLY A 63 6.87 -11.21 28.62
C GLY A 63 7.19 -10.14 27.57
N ALA A 64 8.41 -10.04 27.04
CA ALA A 64 8.76 -9.04 26.03
C ALA A 64 7.96 -9.21 24.73
N ASP A 65 7.81 -10.45 24.25
CA ASP A 65 6.99 -10.77 23.08
C ASP A 65 5.53 -10.30 23.25
N GLU A 66 4.92 -10.57 24.41
CA GLU A 66 3.54 -10.17 24.71
C GLU A 66 3.41 -8.65 24.81
N LEU A 67 4.39 -8.00 25.43
CA LEU A 67 4.44 -6.55 25.56
C LEU A 67 4.49 -5.85 24.20
N VAL A 68 5.34 -6.33 23.28
CA VAL A 68 5.45 -5.79 21.92
C VAL A 68 4.16 -6.00 21.14
N ARG A 69 3.58 -7.21 21.17
CA ARG A 69 2.30 -7.49 20.49
C ARG A 69 1.18 -6.61 21.04
N TYR A 70 1.10 -6.45 22.37
CA TYR A 70 0.13 -5.57 23.00
C TYR A 70 0.30 -4.13 22.52
N ALA A 71 1.54 -3.60 22.49
CA ALA A 71 1.80 -2.24 22.04
C ALA A 71 1.35 -2.00 20.59
N VAL A 72 1.65 -2.95 19.68
CA VAL A 72 1.27 -2.88 18.27
C VAL A 72 -0.23 -3.02 18.08
N ARG A 73 -0.88 -3.93 18.81
CA ARG A 73 -2.34 -4.09 18.80
C ARG A 73 -3.05 -2.82 19.25
N GLU A 74 -2.54 -2.14 20.28
CA GLU A 74 -3.13 -0.90 20.74
C GLU A 74 -2.92 0.26 19.75
N LEU A 75 -1.85 0.26 18.95
CA LEU A 75 -1.73 1.15 17.78
C LEU A 75 -2.75 0.79 16.70
N ALA A 76 -2.95 -0.51 16.44
CA ALA A 76 -3.87 -1.01 15.43
C ALA A 76 -5.35 -0.78 15.78
N ARG A 77 -5.73 -0.79 17.06
CA ARG A 77 -7.10 -0.55 17.54
C ARG A 77 -7.51 0.93 17.56
N GLY A 78 -6.58 1.84 17.83
CA GLY A 78 -6.85 3.28 17.98
C GLY A 78 -7.12 4.03 16.67
N GLY A 79 -7.06 5.36 16.70
CA GLY A 79 -6.95 6.17 15.48
C GLY A 79 -5.59 5.99 14.80
N SER A 80 -5.18 6.96 13.98
CA SER A 80 -3.74 7.08 13.69
C SER A 80 -2.98 7.34 15.00
N PHE A 81 -1.65 7.21 15.01
CA PHE A 81 -0.90 7.53 16.23
C PHE A 81 -1.24 8.93 16.76
N HIS A 82 -1.57 9.87 15.87
CA HIS A 82 -1.88 11.24 16.24
C HIS A 82 -3.33 11.45 16.72
N ASP A 83 -4.21 10.46 16.59
CA ASP A 83 -5.67 10.58 16.82
C ASP A 83 -6.28 11.84 16.17
N VAL A 84 -5.81 12.16 14.97
CA VAL A 84 -6.35 13.24 14.12
C VAL A 84 -6.97 12.62 12.88
N ASP A 85 -8.29 12.70 12.83
CA ASP A 85 -9.20 12.25 11.77
C ASP A 85 -9.88 13.42 11.03
N ASP A 86 -9.79 14.64 11.57
CA ASP A 86 -10.17 15.87 10.88
C ASP A 86 -8.99 16.45 10.06
N PRO A 87 -9.07 16.46 8.72
CA PRO A 87 -8.04 17.05 7.87
C PRO A 87 -7.88 18.56 8.07
N GLU A 88 -8.94 19.30 8.42
CA GLU A 88 -8.81 20.75 8.65
C GLU A 88 -8.01 21.05 9.91
N ARG A 89 -8.26 20.28 10.98
CA ARG A 89 -7.43 20.33 12.19
C ARG A 89 -5.98 20.01 11.87
N ALA A 90 -5.72 18.96 11.08
CA ALA A 90 -4.36 18.61 10.68
C ALA A 90 -3.66 19.74 9.92
N ILE A 91 -4.38 20.48 9.07
CA ILE A 91 -3.86 21.64 8.33
C ILE A 91 -3.58 22.81 9.27
N ARG A 92 -4.48 23.13 10.20
CA ARG A 92 -4.27 24.19 11.20
C ARG A 92 -3.06 23.93 12.09
N GLU A 93 -2.78 22.65 12.35
CA GLU A 93 -1.63 22.17 13.13
C GLU A 93 -0.38 21.85 12.26
N LEU A 94 -0.33 22.33 11.01
CA LEU A 94 0.87 22.18 10.19
C LEU A 94 2.04 23.00 10.76
N GLY A 95 3.20 22.35 10.86
CA GLY A 95 4.42 22.99 11.36
C GLY A 95 4.61 22.90 12.89
N THR A 96 3.58 22.57 13.66
CA THR A 96 3.68 22.26 15.09
C THR A 96 3.84 20.75 15.28
N ARG A 97 5.01 20.21 14.95
CA ARG A 97 5.37 18.84 15.36
C ARG A 97 6.26 18.90 16.60
N PRO A 98 5.69 18.97 17.82
CA PRO A 98 6.50 18.75 19.01
C PRO A 98 7.14 17.36 18.92
N VAL A 99 8.40 17.27 19.31
CA VAL A 99 9.09 15.99 19.47
C VAL A 99 8.34 15.22 20.56
N SER A 100 7.65 14.15 20.19
CA SER A 100 6.89 13.31 21.11
C SER A 100 7.68 12.04 21.41
N ARG A 101 8.12 11.86 22.66
CA ARG A 101 8.78 10.62 23.10
C ARG A 101 7.87 9.39 22.93
N ALA A 102 6.56 9.58 22.99
CA ALA A 102 5.58 8.51 22.72
C ALA A 102 5.64 8.04 21.27
N ARG A 103 5.92 8.95 20.34
CA ARG A 103 6.09 8.62 18.92
C ARG A 103 7.34 7.78 18.70
N SER A 104 8.43 8.15 19.35
CA SER A 104 9.69 7.40 19.34
C SER A 104 9.46 6.01 19.91
N LEU A 105 8.76 5.91 21.04
CA LEU A 105 8.42 4.62 21.63
C LEU A 105 7.55 3.75 20.71
N ALA A 106 6.53 4.32 20.06
CA ALA A 106 5.69 3.60 19.10
C ALA A 106 6.50 3.07 17.90
N ILE A 107 7.41 3.88 17.35
CA ILE A 107 8.35 3.46 16.29
C ILE A 107 9.22 2.30 16.78
N GLY A 108 9.77 2.41 17.99
CA GLY A 108 10.59 1.37 18.60
C GLY A 108 9.85 0.04 18.71
N PHE A 109 8.60 0.06 19.20
CA PHE A 109 7.75 -1.13 19.27
C PHE A 109 7.45 -1.74 17.91
N LEU A 110 7.15 -0.92 16.90
CA LEU A 110 6.93 -1.41 15.53
C LEU A 110 8.18 -2.10 14.99
N LEU A 111 9.36 -1.48 15.10
CA LEU A 111 10.62 -2.09 14.65
C LEU A 111 10.92 -3.41 15.40
N ALA A 112 10.70 -3.42 16.72
CA ALA A 112 10.90 -4.62 17.54
C ALA A 112 9.97 -5.78 17.16
N ALA A 113 8.74 -5.48 16.71
CA ALA A 113 7.79 -6.49 16.26
C ALA A 113 8.33 -7.36 15.12
N GLY A 114 9.11 -6.77 14.20
CA GLY A 114 9.75 -7.51 13.10
C GLY A 114 10.79 -8.53 13.56
N TRP A 115 11.25 -8.47 14.82
CA TRP A 115 12.27 -9.39 15.36
C TRP A 115 11.71 -10.42 16.33
N LEU A 116 10.38 -10.48 16.47
CA LEU A 116 9.74 -11.57 17.20
C LEU A 116 9.90 -12.89 16.42
N ARG A 117 9.90 -14.00 17.16
CA ARG A 117 10.21 -15.33 16.61
C ARG A 117 9.19 -15.85 15.61
N ARG A 118 7.94 -15.40 15.71
CA ARG A 118 6.82 -15.79 14.84
C ARG A 118 5.78 -14.69 14.79
N ASP A 119 5.08 -14.63 13.67
CA ASP A 119 3.74 -14.05 13.62
C ASP A 119 2.80 -14.85 14.52
N ALA A 120 2.17 -14.17 15.47
CA ALA A 120 1.25 -14.74 16.43
C ALA A 120 0.23 -13.68 16.84
N ASP A 121 -0.96 -14.14 17.18
CA ASP A 121 -2.05 -13.29 17.68
C ASP A 121 -2.46 -12.17 16.71
N GLY A 122 -2.30 -12.38 15.39
CA GLY A 122 -2.66 -11.43 14.34
C GLY A 122 -1.68 -10.26 14.18
N LEU A 123 -0.42 -10.42 14.59
CA LEU A 123 0.58 -9.33 14.58
C LEU A 123 0.82 -8.74 13.19
N SER A 124 0.91 -9.58 12.14
CA SER A 124 1.06 -9.08 10.76
C SER A 124 -0.12 -8.21 10.33
N ALA A 125 -1.36 -8.61 10.63
CA ALA A 125 -2.56 -7.84 10.37
C ALA A 125 -2.58 -6.52 11.16
N ASP A 126 -2.19 -6.55 12.45
CA ASP A 126 -2.08 -5.35 13.28
C ASP A 126 -1.03 -4.37 12.70
N LEU A 127 0.15 -4.86 12.29
CA LEU A 127 1.17 -4.05 11.62
C LEU A 127 0.66 -3.44 10.31
N ALA A 128 -0.08 -4.20 9.52
CA ALA A 128 -0.66 -3.72 8.27
C ALA A 128 -1.74 -2.65 8.52
N ALA A 129 -2.58 -2.82 9.55
CA ALA A 129 -3.56 -1.80 9.95
C ALA A 129 -2.87 -0.50 10.39
N VAL A 130 -1.79 -0.58 11.18
CA VAL A 130 -0.99 0.60 11.55
C VAL A 130 -0.39 1.26 10.31
N ALA A 131 0.15 0.48 9.38
CA ALA A 131 0.71 1.01 8.15
C ALA A 131 -0.35 1.75 7.31
N ARG A 132 -1.54 1.18 7.11
CA ARG A 132 -2.63 1.80 6.33
C ARG A 132 -3.04 3.17 6.87
N LYS A 133 -3.24 3.26 8.18
CA LYS A 133 -3.62 4.53 8.86
C LYS A 133 -2.57 5.62 8.74
N ASN A 134 -1.30 5.26 8.61
CA ASN A 134 -0.21 6.23 8.56
C ASN A 134 0.33 6.46 7.12
N ALA A 135 -0.29 5.85 6.10
CA ALA A 135 0.19 5.87 4.71
C ALA A 135 -0.92 6.18 3.67
N GLN A 136 -1.95 6.95 4.05
CA GLN A 136 -3.05 7.36 3.16
C GLN A 136 -3.77 6.18 2.48
N ALA A 137 -3.87 5.03 3.16
CA ALA A 137 -4.46 3.81 2.63
C ALA A 137 -5.72 3.40 3.42
N MET A 138 -6.45 4.40 3.92
CA MET A 138 -7.72 4.23 4.62
C MET A 138 -8.83 4.97 3.87
N PRO A 139 -10.09 4.48 3.91
CA PRO A 139 -11.23 5.19 3.33
C PRO A 139 -11.52 6.55 3.98
N THR A 140 -11.16 6.68 5.26
CA THR A 140 -11.30 7.88 6.09
C THR A 140 -9.95 8.58 6.30
N TYR A 141 -9.98 9.88 6.56
CA TYR A 141 -8.76 10.62 6.84
C TYR A 141 -8.11 10.17 8.15
N HIS A 142 -6.79 10.03 8.08
CA HIS A 142 -5.93 9.79 9.22
C HIS A 142 -4.65 10.60 9.00
N ARG A 143 -4.23 11.39 9.99
CA ARG A 143 -2.98 12.14 9.90
C ARG A 143 -1.80 11.20 9.62
N VAL A 144 -1.14 11.43 8.50
CA VAL A 144 -0.02 10.63 7.98
C VAL A 144 1.22 10.77 8.85
N ASP A 145 1.93 9.66 9.02
CA ASP A 145 3.26 9.63 9.64
C ASP A 145 4.17 8.64 8.94
N ASP A 146 4.98 9.14 8.01
CA ASP A 146 5.86 8.31 7.19
C ASP A 146 6.86 7.49 8.01
N ASN A 147 7.28 7.93 9.20
CA ASN A 147 8.21 7.12 10.01
C ASN A 147 7.50 5.96 10.70
N ILE A 148 6.25 6.14 11.13
CA ILE A 148 5.43 5.07 11.71
C ILE A 148 5.05 4.06 10.62
N ALA A 149 4.56 4.54 9.47
CA ALA A 149 4.29 3.69 8.31
C ALA A 149 5.56 2.93 7.88
N GLY A 150 6.68 3.64 7.74
CA GLY A 150 7.97 3.06 7.41
C GLY A 150 8.45 2.01 8.40
N ALA A 151 8.24 2.22 9.71
CA ALA A 151 8.60 1.26 10.75
C ALA A 151 7.73 0.00 10.66
N ALA A 152 6.42 0.15 10.44
CA ALA A 152 5.51 -0.97 10.24
C ALA A 152 5.86 -1.78 8.96
N PHE A 153 6.18 -1.11 7.85
CA PHE A 153 6.67 -1.78 6.64
C PHE A 153 7.96 -2.54 6.91
N ASN A 154 8.93 -1.93 7.60
CA ASN A 154 10.19 -2.59 7.94
C ASN A 154 9.96 -3.82 8.82
N ALA A 155 9.05 -3.70 9.80
CA ALA A 155 8.67 -4.79 10.69
C ALA A 155 8.06 -5.96 9.93
N LEU A 156 7.11 -5.72 9.03
CA LEU A 156 6.55 -6.76 8.14
C LEU A 156 7.64 -7.38 7.25
N GLY A 157 8.57 -6.56 6.75
CA GLY A 157 9.72 -7.03 5.98
C GLY A 157 10.69 -7.93 6.77
N ASP A 158 10.68 -7.86 8.11
CA ASP A 158 11.52 -8.64 9.04
C ASP A 158 10.75 -9.79 9.72
N LEU A 159 9.43 -9.69 9.87
CA LEU A 159 8.59 -10.66 10.58
C LEU A 159 8.53 -12.01 9.82
N PRO A 160 8.74 -13.14 10.50
CA PRO A 160 8.48 -14.47 9.94
C PRO A 160 7.01 -14.89 10.13
N GLY A 161 6.41 -15.55 9.14
CA GLY A 161 5.02 -16.04 9.24
C GLY A 161 4.35 -16.17 7.86
N PRO A 162 3.44 -17.14 7.63
CA PRO A 162 2.89 -17.39 6.31
C PRO A 162 2.13 -16.18 5.73
N ASP A 163 1.40 -15.45 6.57
CA ASP A 163 0.45 -14.42 6.13
C ASP A 163 1.08 -13.06 5.80
N VAL A 164 2.36 -12.86 6.19
CA VAL A 164 3.09 -11.59 6.00
C VAL A 164 3.16 -11.16 4.53
N MET A 165 3.25 -12.10 3.59
CA MET A 165 3.27 -11.74 2.16
C MET A 165 1.93 -11.22 1.68
N GLU A 166 0.81 -11.81 2.11
CA GLU A 166 -0.52 -11.34 1.73
C GLU A 166 -0.75 -9.92 2.26
N GLU A 167 -0.34 -9.62 3.49
CA GLU A 167 -0.41 -8.26 4.03
C GLU A 167 0.47 -7.28 3.25
N LEU A 168 1.70 -7.67 2.90
CA LEU A 168 2.60 -6.82 2.11
C LEU A 168 2.09 -6.59 0.68
N TRP A 169 1.49 -7.59 0.04
CA TRP A 169 0.85 -7.43 -1.26
C TRP A 169 -0.38 -6.52 -1.18
N ALA A 170 -1.23 -6.68 -0.16
CA ALA A 170 -2.36 -5.80 0.09
C ALA A 170 -1.90 -4.35 0.36
N LEU A 171 -0.86 -4.13 1.16
CA LEU A 171 -0.30 -2.80 1.35
C LEU A 171 0.29 -2.22 0.06
N HIS A 172 0.96 -3.04 -0.75
CA HIS A 172 1.50 -2.59 -2.04
C HIS A 172 0.39 -2.13 -3.00
N TYR A 173 -0.77 -2.77 -2.90
CA TYR A 173 -2.00 -2.42 -3.59
C TYR A 173 -2.61 -1.11 -3.06
N ASP A 174 -2.79 -1.00 -1.73
CA ASP A 174 -3.55 0.08 -1.10
C ASP A 174 -2.78 1.41 -1.02
N VAL A 175 -1.48 1.37 -0.76
CA VAL A 175 -0.66 2.58 -0.50
C VAL A 175 -0.35 3.29 -1.81
N THR A 176 -0.59 4.61 -1.90
CA THR A 176 -0.30 5.34 -3.15
C THR A 176 1.21 5.54 -3.38
N ARG A 177 1.62 5.80 -4.64
CA ARG A 177 3.05 6.02 -4.96
C ARG A 177 3.59 7.36 -4.44
N ALA A 178 2.73 8.35 -4.17
CA ALA A 178 3.16 9.67 -3.68
C ALA A 178 3.53 9.67 -2.20
N VAL A 179 3.14 8.66 -1.43
CA VAL A 179 3.51 8.55 -0.03
C VAL A 179 5.02 8.34 0.08
N HIS A 180 5.69 9.17 0.87
CA HIS A 180 7.15 9.15 0.94
C HIS A 180 7.69 7.80 1.46
N SER A 181 7.01 7.22 2.45
CA SER A 181 7.35 5.90 3.01
C SER A 181 7.13 4.72 2.04
N ARG A 182 6.57 4.93 0.84
CA ARG A 182 6.40 3.88 -0.20
C ARG A 182 7.70 3.15 -0.53
N THR A 183 8.83 3.85 -0.54
CA THR A 183 10.13 3.22 -0.81
C THR A 183 10.52 2.19 0.26
N ALA A 184 10.11 2.39 1.52
CA ALA A 184 10.29 1.41 2.58
C ALA A 184 9.39 0.18 2.37
N LEU A 185 8.15 0.38 1.93
CA LEU A 185 7.24 -0.72 1.55
C LEU A 185 7.81 -1.58 0.42
N VAL A 186 8.32 -0.98 -0.66
CA VAL A 186 8.94 -1.72 -1.77
C VAL A 186 10.14 -2.55 -1.29
N LYS A 187 10.98 -1.98 -0.41
CA LYS A 187 12.11 -2.70 0.20
C LYS A 187 11.63 -3.87 1.08
N ALA A 188 10.56 -3.67 1.85
CA ALA A 188 9.97 -4.69 2.70
C ALA A 188 9.41 -5.86 1.88
N VAL A 189 8.64 -5.57 0.81
CA VAL A 189 8.14 -6.57 -0.15
C VAL A 189 9.30 -7.37 -0.74
N LYS A 190 10.34 -6.70 -1.25
CA LYS A 190 11.51 -7.37 -1.84
C LYS A 190 12.21 -8.27 -0.82
N LYS A 191 12.40 -7.77 0.41
CA LYS A 191 13.05 -8.51 1.49
C LYS A 191 12.23 -9.73 1.92
N ALA A 192 10.92 -9.59 2.09
CA ALA A 192 10.05 -10.68 2.51
C ALA A 192 9.88 -11.74 1.41
N ALA A 193 9.76 -11.32 0.15
CA ALA A 193 9.70 -12.20 -1.02
C ALA A 193 10.97 -13.06 -1.15
N ALA A 194 12.15 -12.45 -1.03
CA ALA A 194 13.44 -13.15 -1.11
C ALA A 194 13.62 -14.21 -0.01
N ARG A 195 13.01 -14.03 1.18
CA ARG A 195 13.06 -15.02 2.27
C ARG A 195 12.13 -16.22 2.05
N ARG A 196 11.19 -16.11 1.11
CA ARG A 196 10.22 -17.16 0.78
C ARG A 196 10.40 -17.69 -0.63
N ASP A 197 11.53 -17.38 -1.26
CA ASP A 197 11.85 -17.79 -2.63
C ASP A 197 10.74 -17.47 -3.64
N VAL A 198 10.01 -16.37 -3.42
CA VAL A 198 8.95 -15.93 -4.34
C VAL A 198 9.61 -15.59 -5.68
N PRO A 199 9.20 -16.24 -6.78
CA PRO A 199 9.77 -15.98 -8.09
C PRO A 199 9.61 -14.52 -8.53
N ALA A 200 10.61 -14.01 -9.27
CA ALA A 200 10.61 -12.62 -9.74
C ALA A 200 9.38 -12.25 -10.59
N HIS A 201 8.86 -13.20 -11.36
CA HIS A 201 7.67 -12.99 -12.19
C HIS A 201 6.40 -12.84 -11.33
N GLU A 202 6.24 -13.67 -10.30
CA GLU A 202 5.12 -13.60 -9.37
C GLU A 202 5.18 -12.30 -8.57
N GLN A 203 6.38 -11.84 -8.20
CA GLN A 203 6.55 -10.52 -7.61
C GLN A 203 6.13 -9.42 -8.60
N ALA A 204 6.54 -9.48 -9.86
CA ALA A 204 6.17 -8.48 -10.86
C ALA A 204 4.64 -8.43 -11.08
N GLU A 205 3.98 -9.58 -11.11
CA GLU A 205 2.52 -9.71 -11.24
C GLU A 205 1.76 -9.14 -10.03
N ARG A 206 2.20 -9.47 -8.82
CA ARG A 206 1.51 -9.07 -7.58
C ARG A 206 1.84 -7.65 -7.11
N THR A 207 2.75 -6.95 -7.80
CA THR A 207 3.18 -5.60 -7.43
C THR A 207 2.85 -4.53 -8.47
N VAL A 208 1.97 -4.83 -9.43
CA VAL A 208 1.46 -3.79 -10.34
C VAL A 208 0.69 -2.73 -9.53
N PRO A 209 1.03 -1.43 -9.64
CA PRO A 209 0.32 -0.38 -8.90
C PRO A 209 -1.09 -0.16 -9.47
N ARG A 210 -2.09 0.01 -8.58
CA ARG A 210 -3.45 0.43 -8.99
C ARG A 210 -3.67 1.93 -9.04
N HIS A 211 -2.72 2.70 -8.52
CA HIS A 211 -2.79 4.17 -8.48
C HIS A 211 -4.02 4.74 -7.76
N GLY A 212 -4.71 3.96 -6.92
CA GLY A 212 -5.96 4.39 -6.28
C GLY A 212 -7.17 4.41 -7.23
N LEU A 213 -7.05 3.81 -8.42
CA LEU A 213 -8.17 3.66 -9.36
C LEU A 213 -9.22 2.72 -8.78
N GLU A 214 -10.47 3.17 -8.82
CA GLU A 214 -11.65 2.36 -8.55
C GLU A 214 -11.87 1.32 -9.66
N ARG A 215 -12.84 0.43 -9.44
CA ARG A 215 -13.16 -0.65 -10.39
C ARG A 215 -13.60 -0.15 -11.77
N ASP A 216 -14.19 1.04 -11.84
CA ASP A 216 -14.60 1.68 -13.10
C ASP A 216 -13.45 2.41 -13.81
N GLY A 217 -12.23 2.36 -13.25
CA GLY A 217 -11.06 3.03 -13.80
C GLY A 217 -10.98 4.50 -13.44
N THR A 218 -11.79 5.00 -12.51
CA THR A 218 -11.74 6.40 -12.08
C THR A 218 -10.92 6.59 -10.81
N LEU A 219 -10.28 7.74 -10.71
CA LEU A 219 -9.63 8.26 -9.51
C LEU A 219 -10.10 9.68 -9.32
N THR A 220 -10.91 9.90 -8.29
CA THR A 220 -11.33 11.24 -7.88
C THR A 220 -10.22 11.90 -7.09
N VAL A 221 -9.87 13.11 -7.48
CA VAL A 221 -8.93 14.00 -6.80
C VAL A 221 -9.71 15.22 -6.33
N GLY A 222 -9.56 15.59 -5.06
CA GLY A 222 -10.23 16.75 -4.50
C GLY A 222 -9.76 17.02 -3.07
N TRP A 223 -10.46 17.91 -2.38
CA TRP A 223 -10.08 18.37 -1.04
C TRP A 223 -10.36 17.31 0.06
N ILE A 224 -11.44 16.51 -0.06
CA ILE A 224 -11.88 15.47 0.90
C ILE A 224 -12.63 14.34 0.14
N GLY A 225 -12.31 13.05 0.36
CA GLY A 225 -13.11 11.91 -0.16
C GLY A 225 -12.35 10.59 -0.38
N SER A 226 -12.99 9.43 -0.32
CA SER A 226 -12.33 8.11 -0.47
C SER A 226 -11.54 7.98 -1.79
N GLY A 227 -10.38 7.30 -1.78
CA GLY A 227 -9.52 7.14 -2.97
C GLY A 227 -8.71 8.38 -3.37
N VAL A 228 -8.89 9.50 -2.67
CA VAL A 228 -8.26 10.78 -2.99
C VAL A 228 -6.77 10.80 -2.66
N LEU A 229 -6.02 11.61 -3.39
CA LEU A 229 -4.70 12.08 -2.97
C LEU A 229 -4.89 13.09 -1.83
N TRP A 230 -5.25 12.57 -0.65
CA TRP A 230 -5.78 13.23 0.56
C TRP A 230 -4.88 14.30 1.23
N TRP A 231 -4.04 14.98 0.47
CA TRP A 231 -3.17 16.01 1.04
C TRP A 231 -2.81 17.17 0.12
N ASN A 232 -3.02 17.07 -1.20
CA ASN A 232 -2.23 17.90 -2.10
C ASN A 232 -3.00 18.38 -3.32
N ALA A 233 -4.32 18.44 -3.29
CA ALA A 233 -5.06 18.98 -4.42
C ALA A 233 -6.06 20.02 -3.94
N SER A 234 -5.66 21.30 -4.00
CA SER A 234 -6.62 22.41 -4.03
C SER A 234 -7.33 22.50 -5.40
N VAL A 235 -7.50 21.35 -6.06
CA VAL A 235 -8.08 21.15 -7.38
C VAL A 235 -8.99 19.93 -7.32
N ASP A 236 -10.21 20.10 -7.82
CA ASP A 236 -11.11 18.99 -8.07
C ASP A 236 -10.83 18.47 -9.48
N ALA A 237 -10.50 17.19 -9.60
CA ALA A 237 -10.28 16.54 -10.87
C ALA A 237 -10.66 15.06 -10.82
N VAL A 238 -11.04 14.49 -11.97
CA VAL A 238 -11.23 13.05 -12.12
C VAL A 238 -10.21 12.54 -13.14
N ILE A 239 -9.38 11.61 -12.72
CA ILE A 239 -8.49 10.88 -13.64
C ILE A 239 -9.20 9.59 -14.04
N THR A 240 -9.36 9.34 -15.33
CA THR A 240 -10.02 8.13 -15.84
C THR A 240 -9.05 7.33 -16.70
N LEU A 241 -8.85 6.06 -16.35
CA LEU A 241 -8.28 5.04 -17.22
C LEU A 241 -9.40 4.33 -17.96
N HIS A 242 -9.52 4.61 -19.26
CA HIS A 242 -10.54 4.01 -20.11
C HIS A 242 -10.19 2.57 -20.48
N ALA A 243 -11.19 1.78 -20.87
CA ALA A 243 -11.01 0.40 -21.34
C ALA A 243 -10.09 0.28 -22.57
N THR A 244 -9.88 1.37 -23.31
CA THR A 244 -8.92 1.46 -24.43
C THR A 244 -7.47 1.68 -23.98
N GLY A 245 -7.23 1.82 -22.68
CA GLY A 245 -5.94 2.21 -22.10
C GLY A 245 -5.59 3.69 -22.28
N GLN A 246 -6.50 4.50 -22.80
CA GLN A 246 -6.36 5.95 -22.77
C GLN A 246 -6.56 6.48 -21.35
N VAL A 247 -5.74 7.43 -20.93
CA VAL A 247 -5.90 8.14 -19.66
C VAL A 247 -6.34 9.57 -19.95
N THR A 248 -7.37 10.03 -19.25
CA THR A 248 -7.89 11.42 -19.31
C THR A 248 -7.91 12.05 -17.94
N VAL A 249 -7.87 13.38 -17.88
CA VAL A 249 -8.07 14.16 -16.66
C VAL A 249 -9.16 15.19 -16.91
N ASP A 250 -10.24 15.11 -16.15
CA ASP A 250 -11.32 16.09 -16.14
C ASP A 250 -11.12 17.04 -14.96
N TRP A 251 -10.70 18.26 -15.25
CA TRP A 251 -10.43 19.32 -14.29
C TRP A 251 -11.70 20.12 -14.03
N SER A 252 -11.99 20.44 -12.76
CA SER A 252 -13.11 21.28 -12.36
C SER A 252 -12.61 22.48 -11.56
N ASP A 253 -13.08 23.68 -11.92
CA ASP A 253 -12.88 24.92 -11.13
C ASP A 253 -14.16 25.35 -10.38
N GLY A 254 -15.13 24.44 -10.30
CA GLY A 254 -16.46 24.68 -9.73
C GLY A 254 -17.45 25.36 -10.69
N LYS A 255 -17.00 25.85 -11.85
CA LYS A 255 -17.84 26.49 -12.88
C LYS A 255 -17.75 25.79 -14.23
N HIS A 256 -16.59 25.26 -14.56
CA HIS A 256 -16.27 24.67 -15.85
C HIS A 256 -15.54 23.34 -15.67
N LEU A 257 -15.85 22.40 -16.56
CA LEU A 257 -15.11 21.15 -16.71
C LEU A 257 -14.18 21.26 -17.91
N THR A 258 -12.89 21.04 -17.72
CA THR A 258 -11.90 20.98 -18.81
C THR A 258 -11.29 19.60 -18.88
N ARG A 259 -11.40 18.91 -20.01
CA ARG A 259 -10.75 17.60 -20.23
C ARG A 259 -9.37 17.76 -20.83
N THR A 260 -8.37 17.05 -20.30
CA THR A 260 -7.04 16.93 -20.91
C THR A 260 -6.61 15.47 -21.06
N VAL A 261 -5.78 15.22 -22.06
CA VAL A 261 -5.16 13.92 -22.36
C VAL A 261 -3.64 14.08 -22.41
N ALA A 262 -2.88 12.99 -22.55
CA ALA A 262 -1.42 13.03 -22.69
C ALA A 262 -0.97 14.13 -23.69
N PRO A 263 0.01 14.99 -23.35
CA PRO A 263 0.93 14.93 -22.21
C PRO A 263 0.40 15.53 -20.89
N PHE A 264 -0.92 15.66 -20.75
CA PHE A 264 -1.65 16.22 -19.60
C PHE A 264 -1.20 17.64 -19.30
N ARG A 265 -1.32 18.55 -20.27
CA ARG A 265 -1.04 19.97 -20.01
C ARG A 265 -2.04 20.49 -18.97
N SER A 266 -1.57 21.31 -18.03
CA SER A 266 -2.46 21.99 -17.09
C SER A 266 -3.35 22.97 -17.85
N PRO A 267 -4.67 23.04 -17.56
CA PRO A 267 -5.52 24.07 -18.13
C PRO A 267 -5.02 25.49 -17.76
N THR A 268 -5.23 26.44 -18.67
CA THR A 268 -4.86 27.84 -18.44
C THR A 268 -5.64 28.39 -17.25
N GLY A 269 -4.97 29.12 -16.36
CA GLY A 269 -5.62 29.77 -15.21
C GLY A 269 -5.80 28.90 -13.97
N TYR A 270 -5.44 27.60 -13.99
CA TYR A 270 -5.63 26.71 -12.83
C TYR A 270 -4.53 26.83 -11.76
N LYS A 271 -3.27 27.05 -12.16
CA LYS A 271 -2.12 26.99 -11.22
C LYS A 271 -2.16 28.06 -10.11
N THR A 272 -2.63 29.26 -10.41
CA THR A 272 -2.71 30.35 -9.42
C THR A 272 -3.81 30.12 -8.38
N PRO A 273 -5.09 29.90 -8.74
CA PRO A 273 -6.16 29.67 -7.78
C PRO A 273 -6.08 28.31 -7.07
N MET A 274 -5.58 27.26 -7.75
CA MET A 274 -5.62 25.88 -7.25
C MET A 274 -4.27 25.37 -6.74
N ARG A 275 -3.28 26.25 -6.64
CA ARG A 275 -1.86 25.98 -6.34
C ARG A 275 -1.15 25.12 -7.38
N ALA A 276 0.06 25.53 -7.75
CA ALA A 276 0.81 24.90 -8.83
C ALA A 276 1.23 23.45 -8.51
N ASP A 277 1.59 23.18 -7.25
CA ASP A 277 1.96 21.86 -6.74
C ASP A 277 0.82 20.85 -6.84
N SER A 278 -0.41 21.30 -6.56
CA SER A 278 -1.63 20.50 -6.71
C SER A 278 -1.89 20.09 -8.14
N VAL A 279 -1.86 21.07 -9.05
CA VAL A 279 -2.05 20.82 -10.48
C VAL A 279 -0.96 19.89 -11.01
N ASP A 280 0.31 20.11 -10.62
CA ASP A 280 1.41 19.25 -11.06
C ASP A 280 1.36 17.85 -10.42
N LEU A 281 0.76 17.68 -9.24
CA LEU A 281 0.49 16.36 -8.67
C LEU A 281 -0.49 15.55 -9.53
N VAL A 282 -1.66 16.12 -9.88
CA VAL A 282 -2.67 15.44 -10.71
C VAL A 282 -2.08 15.03 -12.05
N ARG A 283 -1.32 15.92 -12.69
CA ARG A 283 -0.62 15.62 -13.95
C ARG A 283 0.34 14.45 -13.82
N ARG A 284 1.17 14.43 -12.77
CA ARG A 284 2.12 13.34 -12.52
C ARG A 284 1.40 12.01 -12.30
N TYR A 285 0.28 12.02 -11.59
CA TYR A 285 -0.54 10.81 -11.40
C TYR A 285 -1.10 10.26 -12.71
N ALA A 286 -1.69 11.11 -13.55
CA ALA A 286 -2.19 10.68 -14.85
C ALA A 286 -1.07 10.12 -15.74
N GLN A 287 0.12 10.75 -15.72
CA GLN A 287 1.30 10.26 -16.42
C GLN A 287 1.78 8.91 -15.89
N ASP A 288 1.80 8.72 -14.57
CA ASP A 288 2.25 7.48 -13.95
C ASP A 288 1.29 6.31 -14.20
N ILE A 289 -0.02 6.57 -14.26
CA ILE A 289 -1.02 5.57 -14.71
C ILE A 289 -0.74 5.17 -16.17
N GLY A 290 -0.53 6.15 -17.06
CA GLY A 290 -0.21 5.88 -18.47
C GLY A 290 1.08 5.08 -18.64
N LYS A 291 2.10 5.36 -17.82
CA LYS A 291 3.35 4.55 -17.79
C LYS A 291 3.08 3.13 -17.31
N ALA A 292 2.28 2.94 -16.26
CA ALA A 292 1.97 1.62 -15.75
C ALA A 292 1.23 0.77 -16.81
N VAL A 293 0.29 1.35 -17.56
CA VAL A 293 -0.37 0.67 -18.69
C VAL A 293 0.66 0.25 -19.76
N ALA A 294 1.58 1.15 -20.14
CA ALA A 294 2.61 0.84 -21.13
C ALA A 294 3.60 -0.24 -20.64
N GLU A 295 3.98 -0.20 -19.36
CA GLU A 295 4.81 -1.22 -18.72
C GLU A 295 4.12 -2.58 -18.70
N GLU A 296 2.83 -2.62 -18.38
CA GLU A 296 2.03 -3.84 -18.38
C GLU A 296 1.83 -4.42 -19.78
N ARG A 297 1.59 -3.59 -20.80
CA ARG A 297 1.57 -4.04 -22.21
C ARG A 297 2.86 -4.75 -22.59
N ARG A 298 4.00 -4.14 -22.26
CA ARG A 298 5.32 -4.74 -22.52
C ARG A 298 5.53 -6.03 -21.73
N ARG A 299 5.10 -6.08 -20.46
CA ARG A 299 5.22 -7.27 -19.61
C ARG A 299 4.37 -8.43 -20.14
N LEU A 300 3.08 -8.21 -20.40
CA LEU A 300 2.19 -9.23 -20.96
C LEU A 300 2.63 -9.66 -22.37
N GLY A 301 3.08 -8.70 -23.19
CA GLY A 301 3.66 -8.99 -24.51
C GLY A 301 4.92 -9.87 -24.41
N ALA A 302 5.77 -9.66 -23.41
CA ALA A 302 6.95 -10.51 -23.20
C ALA A 302 6.59 -11.93 -22.73
N LEU A 303 5.44 -12.11 -22.08
CA LEU A 303 4.92 -13.43 -21.72
C LEU A 303 4.33 -14.18 -22.92
N ALA A 304 4.08 -13.51 -24.05
CA ALA A 304 3.56 -14.15 -25.25
C ALA A 304 4.60 -15.14 -25.80
N GLY A 305 4.25 -16.43 -25.80
CA GLY A 305 5.15 -17.52 -26.18
C GLY A 305 5.80 -18.22 -25.00
N GLU A 306 5.68 -17.68 -23.78
CA GLU A 306 5.96 -18.43 -22.58
C GLU A 306 4.73 -19.29 -22.25
N ALA A 307 4.87 -20.63 -22.24
CA ALA A 307 3.78 -21.57 -21.98
C ALA A 307 3.37 -21.60 -20.49
N ARG A 308 3.20 -20.43 -19.88
CA ARG A 308 2.80 -20.26 -18.48
C ARG A 308 1.31 -20.45 -18.31
N THR A 309 0.95 -20.98 -17.16
CA THR A 309 -0.43 -21.19 -16.73
C THR A 309 -0.63 -20.56 -15.36
N TRP A 310 -1.78 -19.93 -15.17
CA TRP A 310 -2.24 -19.39 -13.90
C TRP A 310 -3.47 -20.15 -13.45
N LEU A 311 -3.69 -20.27 -12.14
CA LEU A 311 -4.98 -20.69 -11.64
C LEU A 311 -6.03 -19.61 -11.93
N TRP A 312 -7.26 -20.01 -12.21
CA TRP A 312 -8.37 -19.10 -12.52
C TRP A 312 -8.52 -17.99 -11.47
N ALA A 313 -8.46 -18.34 -10.19
CA ALA A 313 -8.60 -17.38 -9.09
C ALA A 313 -7.49 -16.30 -9.11
N ASP A 314 -6.25 -16.70 -9.39
CA ASP A 314 -5.11 -15.78 -9.46
C ASP A 314 -5.17 -14.90 -10.72
N TRP A 315 -5.52 -15.50 -11.86
CA TRP A 315 -5.73 -14.75 -13.10
C TRP A 315 -6.85 -13.71 -12.94
N VAL A 316 -7.96 -14.08 -12.32
CA VAL A 316 -9.04 -13.14 -12.00
C VAL A 316 -8.52 -11.99 -11.12
N ARG A 317 -7.83 -12.31 -10.02
CA ARG A 317 -7.39 -11.33 -9.02
C ARG A 317 -6.33 -10.36 -9.55
N TYR A 318 -5.31 -10.88 -10.24
CA TYR A 318 -4.11 -10.11 -10.62
C TYR A 318 -4.13 -9.61 -12.06
N TYR A 319 -4.96 -10.18 -12.93
CA TYR A 319 -5.10 -9.77 -14.31
C TYR A 319 -6.47 -9.13 -14.57
N ARG A 320 -7.53 -9.93 -14.61
CA ARG A 320 -8.86 -9.48 -15.08
C ARG A 320 -9.44 -8.32 -14.26
N ASP A 321 -9.45 -8.45 -12.94
CA ASP A 321 -10.09 -7.50 -12.02
C ASP A 321 -9.10 -6.41 -11.54
N HIS A 322 -7.92 -6.34 -12.15
CA HIS A 322 -6.94 -5.32 -11.87
C HIS A 322 -7.21 -4.05 -12.68
N ALA A 323 -7.28 -2.89 -12.04
CA ALA A 323 -7.64 -1.63 -12.71
C ALA A 323 -6.70 -1.31 -13.89
N VAL A 324 -5.39 -1.50 -13.72
CA VAL A 324 -4.38 -1.31 -14.78
C VAL A 324 -4.22 -2.57 -15.65
N THR A 325 -3.75 -3.69 -15.08
CA THR A 325 -3.51 -4.93 -15.83
C THR A 325 -4.75 -5.47 -16.53
N GLY A 326 -5.96 -5.26 -16.01
CA GLY A 326 -7.21 -5.72 -16.61
C GLY A 326 -7.53 -5.06 -17.94
N VAL A 327 -7.13 -3.78 -18.12
CA VAL A 327 -7.21 -3.10 -19.42
C VAL A 327 -6.33 -3.83 -20.44
N VAL A 328 -5.06 -4.07 -20.09
CA VAL A 328 -4.12 -4.78 -20.96
C VAL A 328 -4.51 -6.24 -21.18
N THR A 329 -5.08 -6.88 -20.16
CA THR A 329 -5.55 -8.27 -20.21
C THR A 329 -6.62 -8.44 -21.28
N ARG A 330 -7.48 -7.44 -21.50
CA ARG A 330 -8.52 -7.45 -22.54
C ARG A 330 -7.98 -7.21 -23.95
N GLU A 331 -6.75 -6.71 -24.10
CA GLU A 331 -6.13 -6.46 -25.41
C GLU A 331 -5.49 -7.72 -26.03
N VAL A 332 -5.32 -8.78 -25.24
CA VAL A 332 -4.61 -10.00 -25.63
C VAL A 332 -5.51 -11.24 -25.55
N ALA A 333 -5.18 -12.27 -26.33
CA ALA A 333 -5.94 -13.50 -26.38
C ALA A 333 -5.56 -14.45 -25.23
N TRP A 334 -6.57 -14.90 -24.49
CA TRP A 334 -6.42 -15.88 -23.41
C TRP A 334 -7.15 -17.17 -23.75
N GLU A 335 -6.70 -18.25 -23.12
CA GLU A 335 -7.40 -19.53 -23.14
C GLU A 335 -7.49 -20.09 -21.73
N TYR A 336 -8.51 -20.89 -21.45
CA TYR A 336 -8.66 -21.60 -20.19
C TYR A 336 -8.88 -23.10 -20.41
N ARG A 337 -8.56 -23.90 -19.40
CA ARG A 337 -8.80 -25.34 -19.37
C ARG A 337 -9.35 -25.74 -18.00
N ILE A 338 -10.51 -26.37 -18.01
CA ILE A 338 -11.12 -26.97 -16.80
C ILE A 338 -10.43 -28.31 -16.53
N PRO A 339 -10.26 -28.74 -15.27
CA PRO A 339 -9.72 -30.06 -14.97
C PRO A 339 -10.49 -31.17 -15.69
N GLY A 340 -9.77 -32.05 -16.37
CA GLY A 340 -10.35 -33.16 -17.14
C GLY A 340 -10.77 -32.81 -18.56
N ASP A 341 -10.76 -31.53 -18.96
CA ASP A 341 -11.00 -31.16 -20.36
C ASP A 341 -9.79 -31.53 -21.24
N PRO A 342 -10.03 -32.02 -22.47
CA PRO A 342 -8.96 -32.46 -23.38
C PRO A 342 -8.14 -31.31 -23.96
N GLY A 343 -8.59 -30.06 -23.83
CA GLY A 343 -7.94 -28.92 -24.48
C GLY A 343 -8.34 -27.57 -23.91
N TYR A 344 -7.58 -26.56 -24.30
CA TYR A 344 -7.80 -25.17 -23.96
C TYR A 344 -8.91 -24.58 -24.84
N ARG A 345 -9.76 -23.73 -24.25
CA ARG A 345 -10.85 -23.00 -24.91
C ARG A 345 -10.56 -21.50 -24.85
N MET A 346 -10.99 -20.77 -25.87
CA MET A 346 -10.86 -19.31 -25.91
C MET A 346 -11.56 -18.68 -24.69
N LEU A 347 -10.88 -17.71 -24.08
CA LEU A 347 -11.36 -16.92 -22.97
C LEU A 347 -11.53 -15.47 -23.42
N ASP A 348 -12.75 -14.95 -23.35
CA ASP A 348 -12.99 -13.50 -23.38
C ASP A 348 -12.85 -12.94 -21.96
N PRO A 349 -11.85 -12.07 -21.69
CA PRO A 349 -11.70 -11.47 -20.37
C PRO A 349 -12.86 -10.54 -19.99
N GLY A 350 -13.59 -10.00 -20.97
CA GLY A 350 -14.74 -9.13 -20.75
C GLY A 350 -16.00 -9.85 -20.29
N GLY A 351 -16.25 -11.05 -20.82
CA GLY A 351 -17.36 -11.93 -20.45
C GLY A 351 -17.02 -13.01 -19.40
N ALA A 352 -15.81 -12.99 -18.81
CA ALA A 352 -15.36 -14.04 -17.90
C ALA A 352 -16.23 -14.18 -16.63
N VAL A 353 -16.58 -15.42 -16.30
CA VAL A 353 -17.46 -15.81 -15.18
C VAL A 353 -16.85 -15.44 -13.81
N PRO A 354 -17.62 -15.18 -12.74
CA PRO A 354 -17.06 -14.94 -11.41
C PRO A 354 -16.08 -16.02 -10.91
N ALA A 355 -15.12 -15.64 -10.05
CA ALA A 355 -14.01 -16.50 -9.61
C ALA A 355 -14.47 -17.84 -9.00
N GLY A 356 -15.55 -17.83 -8.21
CA GLY A 356 -16.07 -19.01 -7.51
C GLY A 356 -16.95 -19.94 -8.35
N SER A 357 -17.21 -19.60 -9.61
CA SER A 357 -18.08 -20.39 -10.51
C SER A 357 -17.31 -21.39 -11.35
N MET A 358 -15.98 -21.27 -11.44
CA MET A 358 -15.13 -22.22 -12.16
C MET A 358 -14.63 -23.32 -11.22
N PRO A 359 -14.52 -24.58 -11.68
CA PRO A 359 -13.95 -25.65 -10.88
C PRO A 359 -12.53 -25.33 -10.39
N ALA A 360 -12.22 -25.75 -9.16
CA ALA A 360 -10.88 -25.61 -8.60
C ALA A 360 -9.85 -26.33 -9.49
N GLY A 361 -8.72 -25.69 -9.76
CA GLY A 361 -7.71 -26.20 -10.70
C GLY A 361 -7.95 -25.81 -12.16
N THR A 362 -8.96 -24.99 -12.47
CA THR A 362 -9.07 -24.37 -13.80
C THR A 362 -7.83 -23.52 -14.07
N GLU A 363 -7.17 -23.80 -15.19
CA GLU A 363 -5.95 -23.12 -15.63
C GLU A 363 -6.31 -22.08 -16.70
N VAL A 364 -5.57 -20.97 -16.71
CA VAL A 364 -5.64 -19.92 -17.71
C VAL A 364 -4.24 -19.71 -18.29
N ARG A 365 -4.12 -19.49 -19.60
CA ARG A 365 -2.85 -19.15 -20.25
C ARG A 365 -3.02 -18.09 -21.31
N LEU A 366 -1.93 -17.41 -21.61
CA LEU A 366 -1.85 -16.51 -22.74
C LEU A 366 -1.71 -17.33 -24.02
N ARG A 367 -2.45 -17.00 -25.07
CA ARG A 367 -2.35 -17.69 -26.36
C ARG A 367 -1.07 -17.25 -27.08
N ALA A 368 -0.27 -18.20 -27.54
CA ALA A 368 0.92 -17.90 -28.32
C ALA A 368 0.53 -17.44 -29.74
N GLY A 369 1.10 -16.31 -30.19
CA GLY A 369 1.19 -15.96 -31.61
C GLY A 369 -0.07 -15.42 -32.29
N VAL A 370 -0.77 -14.44 -31.72
CA VAL A 370 -1.70 -13.60 -32.50
C VAL A 370 -1.55 -12.14 -32.06
N ASP A 371 -1.33 -11.27 -33.03
CA ASP A 371 -1.51 -9.82 -32.91
C ASP A 371 -2.86 -9.49 -32.26
N ALA A 372 -2.96 -8.28 -31.69
CA ALA A 372 -4.10 -7.73 -30.96
C ALA A 372 -5.47 -8.34 -31.31
N ALA A 373 -6.26 -8.64 -30.27
CA ALA A 373 -7.64 -9.11 -30.42
C ALA A 373 -8.36 -8.30 -31.51
N PRO A 374 -9.13 -8.93 -32.41
CA PRO A 374 -9.84 -8.22 -33.46
C PRO A 374 -10.73 -7.19 -32.78
N GLY A 375 -10.42 -5.92 -33.01
CA GLY A 375 -11.23 -4.81 -32.54
C GLY A 375 -12.66 -5.08 -32.95
N SER A 376 -13.56 -4.97 -31.98
CA SER A 376 -15.01 -4.88 -32.19
C SER A 376 -15.31 -3.66 -33.06
N GLY A 377 -15.10 -3.81 -34.35
CA GLY A 377 -15.79 -3.04 -35.37
C GLY A 377 -17.13 -3.71 -35.59
N GLU A 378 -18.20 -2.99 -35.26
CA GLU A 378 -19.44 -2.87 -36.05
C GLU A 378 -20.50 -2.13 -35.21
N GLY A 379 -21.05 -1.06 -35.78
CA GLY A 379 -22.25 -0.36 -35.29
C GLY A 379 -22.09 1.14 -35.09
#